data_AF-A0A6L4Z782-F1
#
_entry.id   AF-A0A6L4Z782-F1
#
_cell.length_a   1.000
_cell.length_b   1.000
_cell.length_c   1.000
_cell.angle_alpha   90.00
_cell.angle_beta   90.00
_cell.angle_gamma   90.00
#
_symmetry.space_group_name_H-M   'P 1'
#
loop_
_entity.id
_entity.type
_entity.pdbx_description
1 polymer ?
#
loop_
_entity_poly.entity_id
_entity_poly.type
_entity_poly.pdbx_seq_one_letter_code
_entity_poly.pdbx_strand_id
1 'polypeptide(L)' 'MNWEEGKKGFENYLKLEKSLSQNSVAAYVNDISKLISFLERNYSKVTPLKVKLINIF' A
#
# COMPACT_ATOMS: atom_id res chain seq x y z
N MET A 1 -4.96 4.83 11.37
CA MET A 1 -4.24 4.20 10.26
C MET A 1 -5.10 3.16 9.57
N ASN A 2 -5.86 3.61 8.57
CA ASN A 2 -6.52 2.75 7.60
C ASN A 2 -5.65 2.61 6.32
N TRP A 3 -6.10 1.82 5.35
CA TRP A 3 -5.37 1.60 4.10
C TRP A 3 -5.22 2.87 3.25
N GLU A 4 -6.21 3.76 3.24
CA GLU A 4 -6.12 5.04 2.52
C GLU A 4 -5.05 5.97 3.10
N GLU A 5 -5.05 6.14 4.43
CA GLU A 5 -4.04 6.92 5.16
C GLU A 5 -2.64 6.36 4.92
N GLY A 6 -2.49 5.03 5.00
CA GLY A 6 -1.22 4.35 4.74
C GLY A 6 -0.74 4.51 3.29
N LYS A 7 -1.64 4.36 2.32
CA LYS A 7 -1.34 4.54 0.89
C LYS A 7 -0.88 5.97 0.60
N LYS A 8 -1.56 6.98 1.15
CA LYS A 8 -1.20 8.39 0.98
C LYS A 8 0.15 8.71 1.63
N GLY A 9 0.40 8.18 2.83
CA GLY A 9 1.70 8.32 3.50
C GLY A 9 2.83 7.69 2.70
N PHE A 10 2.62 6.50 2.16
CA PHE A 10 3.59 5.81 1.31
C PHE A 10 3.87 6.57 0.01
N GLU A 11 2.83 7.08 -0.67
CA GLU A 11 3.00 7.91 -1.87
C GLU A 11 3.82 9.16 -1.58
N ASN A 12 3.54 9.86 -0.47
CA ASN A 12 4.28 11.05 -0.06
C ASN A 12 5.75 10.71 0.26
N TYR A 13 6.01 9.59 0.93
CA TYR A 13 7.37 9.11 1.19
C TYR A 13 8.15 8.88 -0.10
N LEU A 14 7.54 8.23 -1.09
CA LEU A 14 8.18 7.98 -2.39
C LEU A 14 8.48 9.27 -3.16
N LYS A 15 7.60 10.27 -3.07
CA LYS A 15 7.75 11.57 -3.74
C LYS A 15 8.76 12.48 -3.06
N LEU A 16 8.64 12.65 -1.74
CA LEU A 16 9.37 13.67 -0.99
C LEU A 16 10.70 13.14 -0.48
N GLU A 17 10.71 11.97 0.15
CA GLU A 17 11.91 11.43 0.78
C GLU A 17 12.78 10.63 -0.19
N LYS A 18 12.16 9.89 -1.10
CA LYS A 18 12.89 9.11 -2.12
C LYS A 18 13.08 9.85 -3.44
N SER A 19 12.39 10.98 -3.65
CA SER A 19 12.45 11.78 -4.89
C SER A 19 12.30 10.94 -6.17
N LEU A 20 11.43 9.92 -6.13
CA LEU A 20 11.24 9.03 -7.27
C LEU A 20 10.52 9.72 -8.42
N SER A 21 10.81 9.28 -9.64
CA SER A 21 10.07 9.72 -10.83
C SER A 21 8.59 9.37 -10.73
N GLN A 22 7.74 10.15 -11.40
CA GLN A 22 6.29 9.94 -11.41
C GLN A 22 5.90 8.51 -11.83
N ASN A 23 6.59 7.95 -12.83
CA ASN A 23 6.36 6.58 -13.30
C ASN A 23 6.67 5.54 -12.21
N SER A 24 7.75 5.74 -11.46
CA SER A 24 8.12 4.83 -10.36
C SER A 24 7.09 4.92 -9.24
N VAL A 25 6.71 6.13 -8.83
CA VAL A 25 5.66 6.33 -7.82
C VAL A 25 4.35 5.66 -8.23
N ALA A 26 3.92 5.85 -9.48
CA ALA A 26 2.70 5.24 -9.99
C ALA A 26 2.75 3.71 -9.95
N ALA A 27 3.89 3.09 -10.29
CA ALA A 27 4.07 1.65 -10.22
C ALA A 27 3.92 1.12 -8.78
N TYR A 28 4.63 1.72 -7.82
CA TYR A 28 4.54 1.32 -6.41
C TYR A 28 3.13 1.53 -5.81
N VAL A 29 2.49 2.65 -6.12
CA VAL A 29 1.12 2.94 -5.66
C VAL A 29 0.11 1.94 -6.26
N ASN A 30 0.31 1.54 -7.52
CA ASN A 30 -0.50 0.53 -8.17
C ASN A 30 -0.36 -0.85 -7.52
N ASP A 31 0.86 -1.26 -7.20
CA ASP A 31 1.11 -2.55 -6.54
C ASP A 31 0.50 -2.60 -5.14
N ILE A 32 0.66 -1.53 -4.34
CA ILE A 32 -0.01 -1.42 -3.04
C ILE A 32 -1.54 -1.43 -3.20
N SER A 33 -2.09 -0.78 -4.22
CA SER A 33 -3.53 -0.80 -4.45
C SER A 33 -4.05 -2.22 -4.72
N LYS A 34 -3.32 -3.02 -5.51
CA LYS A 34 -3.66 -4.43 -5.75
C LYS A 34 -3.60 -5.27 -4.47
N LEU A 35 -2.60 -5.05 -3.63
CA LEU A 35 -2.49 -5.71 -2.32
C LEU A 35 -3.69 -5.37 -1.42
N ILE A 36 -4.06 -4.09 -1.34
CA ILE A 36 -5.22 -3.64 -0.57
C ILE A 36 -6.48 -4.34 -1.08
N SER A 37 -6.74 -4.31 -2.39
CA SER A 37 -7.91 -4.95 -2.98
C SER A 37 -7.92 -6.48 -2.80
N PHE A 38 -6.76 -7.13 -2.73
CA PHE A 38 -6.68 -8.55 -2.40
C PHE A 38 -7.05 -8.82 -0.93
N LEU A 39 -6.52 -8.01 -0.01
CA LEU A 39 -6.77 -8.15 1.43
C LEU A 39 -8.21 -7.79 1.78
N GLU A 40 -8.82 -6.79 1.15
CA GLU A 40 -10.22 -6.44 1.37
C GLU A 40 -11.17 -7.59 0.99
N ARG A 41 -10.83 -8.35 -0.06
CA ARG A 41 -11.64 -9.48 -0.53
C ARG A 41 -11.49 -10.73 0.33
N ASN A 42 -10.28 -11.03 0.81
CA ASN A 42 -9.98 -12.29 1.51
C ASN A 42 -9.85 -12.14 3.03
N TYR A 43 -9.52 -10.94 3.51
CA TYR A 43 -9.13 -10.63 4.89
C TYR A 43 -9.65 -9.26 5.33
N SER A 44 -10.96 -8.99 5.17
CA SER A 44 -11.61 -7.68 5.34
C SER A 44 -11.39 -6.94 6.67
N LYS A 45 -10.86 -7.61 7.70
CA LYS A 45 -10.53 -7.03 9.02
C LYS A 45 -9.03 -6.70 9.20
N VAL A 46 -8.20 -6.99 8.21
CA VAL A 46 -6.75 -6.75 8.28
C VAL A 46 -6.45 -5.29 7.90
N THR A 47 -5.83 -4.59 8.84
CA THR A 47 -5.34 -3.22 8.65
C THR A 47 -3.86 -3.23 8.24
N PRO A 48 -3.31 -2.11 7.75
CA PRO A 48 -1.90 -2.04 7.34
C PRO A 48 -0.93 -2.55 8.42
N LEU A 49 -1.20 -2.22 9.69
CA LEU A 49 -0.35 -2.59 10.83
C LEU A 49 -0.49 -4.05 11.27
N LYS A 50 -1.51 -4.76 10.76
CA LYS A 50 -1.80 -6.15 11.12
C LYS A 50 -1.51 -7.13 9.99
N VAL A 51 -1.14 -6.63 8.80
CA VAL A 51 -0.79 -7.48 7.67
C VAL A 51 0.45 -8.30 8.01
N LYS A 52 0.41 -9.59 7.71
CA LYS A 52 1.52 -10.52 7.88
C LYS A 52 1.72 -11.28 6.59
N LEU A 53 2.89 -11.89 6.45
CA LEU A 53 3.23 -12.69 5.28
C LEU A 53 2.21 -13.81 5.02
N ILE A 54 1.68 -14.44 6.07
CA ILE A 54 0.62 -15.47 6.00
C ILE A 54 -0.70 -14.97 5.39
N ASN A 55 -0.91 -13.65 5.30
CA ASN A 55 -2.10 -13.10 4.65
C ASN A 55 -1.93 -12.96 3.12
N ILE A 56 -0.76 -13.28 2.57
CA ILE A 56 -0.37 -13.03 1.17
C ILE A 56 0.05 -14.33 0.46
N PHE A 57 -0.01 -15.47 1.16
CA PHE A 57 0.20 -16.84 0.66
C PHE A 57 -1.03 -17.69 0.98
#